data_AF-A0A662VLG6-F1
#
_entry.id   AF-A0A662VLG6-F1
#
_cell.length_a   1.000
_cell.length_b   1.000
_cell.length_c   1.000
_cell.angle_alpha   90.00
_cell.angle_beta   90.00
_cell.angle_gamma   90.00
#
_symmetry.space_group_name_H-M   'P 1'
#
loop_
_entity.id
_entity.type
_entity.pdbx_description
1 polymer ?
#
loop_
_entity_poly.entity_id
_entity_poly.type
_entity_poly.pdbx_seq_one_letter_code
_entity_poly.pdbx_strand_id
1 'polypeptide(L)'
;MKFAHLADIHLGYEQYNQSWRAEDYSRIFKAAARKIVEENVDFVIIAGDLFHKSIPNPRTLKDAIEVLNIFRENDIPVFAIEGNHDKSIRDISIYHLLESLNLLYVLGLRRKRVETEYTASIRIGDAYLVKGIYDEVEILGDRHRTRWQLEKVLPILKPESDESILVLHQTVKEVADLTLNMGFDLTINELPRANYYALGHIHIQSIYKFNDVFLTYPGSLERYDIRESSKFIKFGKEISIQDGVRKGFIIVEDFKPYPVFVKPRDLIRVEIEAENGDEAESKFQQAMKYSNEECVL
;
A
#
# COMPACT_ATOMS: atom_id res chain seq x y z
N MET A 1 -5.50 10.40 -18.60
CA MET A 1 -5.89 10.05 -17.21
C MET A 1 -4.63 9.91 -16.36
N LYS A 2 -4.60 10.50 -15.17
CA LYS A 2 -3.49 10.45 -14.21
C LYS A 2 -4.00 10.12 -12.81
N PHE A 3 -3.49 9.07 -12.16
CA PHE A 3 -3.91 8.71 -10.80
C PHE A 3 -2.73 8.35 -9.90
N ALA A 4 -2.93 8.46 -8.59
CA ALA A 4 -1.99 7.96 -7.59
C ALA A 4 -2.38 6.57 -7.10
N HIS A 5 -1.39 5.70 -6.95
CA HIS A 5 -1.56 4.35 -6.42
C HIS A 5 -0.69 4.17 -5.16
N LEU A 6 -1.37 3.96 -4.03
CA LEU A 6 -0.80 3.64 -2.73
C LEU A 6 -1.30 2.28 -2.25
N ALA A 7 -0.56 1.69 -1.33
CA ALA A 7 -0.96 0.53 -0.54
C ALA A 7 -0.18 0.53 0.78
N ASP A 8 -0.53 -0.35 1.71
CA ASP A 8 0.31 -0.70 2.86
C ASP A 8 0.73 0.53 3.69
N ILE A 9 -0.24 1.42 3.95
CA ILE A 9 -0.02 2.66 4.70
C ILE A 9 0.10 2.37 6.20
N HIS A 10 -0.58 1.33 6.71
CA HIS A 10 -0.44 0.84 8.10
C HIS A 10 -0.60 1.93 9.18
N LEU A 11 -1.58 2.82 9.03
CA LEU A 11 -1.85 3.85 10.04
C LEU A 11 -2.07 3.20 11.42
N GLY A 12 -1.42 3.79 12.44
CA GLY A 12 -1.49 3.33 13.82
C GLY A 12 -0.51 2.19 14.16
N TYR A 13 0.44 1.86 13.28
CA TYR A 13 1.45 0.85 13.59
C TYR A 13 2.51 1.37 14.58
N GLU A 14 2.46 0.85 15.81
CA GLU A 14 3.48 1.06 16.84
C GLU A 14 4.66 0.08 16.64
N GLN A 15 5.35 0.23 15.50
CA GLN A 15 6.46 -0.63 15.10
C GLN A 15 7.51 -0.75 16.21
N TYR A 16 8.00 -1.97 16.46
CA TYR A 16 8.98 -2.27 17.53
C TYR A 16 8.50 -1.90 18.95
N ASN A 17 7.18 -1.88 19.18
CA ASN A 17 6.54 -1.46 20.43
C ASN A 17 6.88 0.00 20.83
N GLN A 18 7.18 0.83 19.82
CA GLN A 18 7.47 2.24 19.99
C GLN A 18 6.25 3.06 19.59
N SER A 19 5.55 3.66 20.56
CA SER A 19 4.31 4.41 20.30
C SER A 19 4.51 5.58 19.34
N TRP A 20 5.68 6.23 19.39
CA TRP A 20 6.03 7.34 18.50
C TRP A 20 6.17 6.91 17.03
N ARG A 21 6.37 5.61 16.72
CA ARG A 21 6.42 5.13 15.33
C ARG A 21 5.06 5.30 14.64
N ALA A 22 3.95 5.21 15.36
CA ALA A 22 2.62 5.43 14.78
C ALA A 22 2.49 6.84 14.17
N GLU A 23 3.18 7.84 14.74
CA GLU A 23 3.22 9.21 14.21
C GLU A 23 4.06 9.31 12.94
N ASP A 24 5.09 8.47 12.75
CA ASP A 24 5.84 8.44 11.50
C ASP A 24 4.96 7.99 10.32
N TYR A 25 4.13 6.96 10.54
CA TYR A 25 3.18 6.47 9.55
C TYR A 25 2.14 7.54 9.16
N SER A 26 1.58 8.29 10.12
CA SER A 26 0.63 9.37 9.80
C SER A 26 1.32 10.58 9.15
N ARG A 27 2.53 10.93 9.61
CA ARG A 27 3.36 12.01 9.03
C ARG A 27 3.70 11.74 7.58
N ILE A 28 4.16 10.53 7.25
CA ILE A 28 4.55 10.19 5.88
C ILE A 28 3.34 10.09 4.95
N PHE A 29 2.20 9.59 5.45
CA PHE A 29 0.97 9.57 4.66
C PHE A 29 0.48 10.98 4.33
N LYS A 30 0.52 11.90 5.30
CA LYS A 30 0.20 13.31 5.08
C LYS A 30 1.14 13.98 4.07
N ALA A 31 2.45 13.67 4.14
CA ALA A 31 3.43 14.17 3.18
C ALA A 31 3.18 13.63 1.76
N ALA A 32 2.87 12.33 1.64
CA ALA A 32 2.50 11.71 0.37
C ALA A 32 1.23 12.33 -0.21
N ALA A 33 0.18 12.52 0.59
CA ALA A 33 -1.07 13.13 0.15
C ALA A 33 -0.88 14.54 -0.43
N ARG A 34 -0.07 15.38 0.22
CA ARG A 34 0.26 16.72 -0.32
C ARG A 34 0.97 16.64 -1.67
N LYS A 35 1.94 15.74 -1.79
CA LYS A 35 2.67 15.54 -3.03
C LYS A 35 1.78 15.00 -4.15
N ILE A 36 0.82 14.14 -3.82
CA ILE A 36 -0.18 13.64 -4.78
C ILE A 36 -1.07 14.77 -5.30
N VAL A 37 -1.50 15.69 -4.43
CA VAL A 37 -2.23 16.89 -4.87
C VAL A 37 -1.38 17.75 -5.80
N GLU A 38 -0.10 17.96 -5.48
CA GLU A 38 0.85 18.70 -6.33
C GLU A 38 1.03 18.05 -7.73
N GLU A 39 0.86 16.74 -7.83
CA GLU A 39 0.91 16.00 -9.10
C GLU A 39 -0.35 16.19 -9.97
N ASN A 40 -1.39 16.87 -9.48
CA ASN A 40 -2.67 17.10 -10.17
C ASN A 40 -3.28 15.79 -10.70
N VAL A 41 -3.46 14.82 -9.81
CA VAL A 41 -4.08 13.53 -10.16
C VAL A 41 -5.61 13.66 -10.24
N ASP A 42 -6.22 12.88 -11.12
CA ASP A 42 -7.65 12.74 -11.30
C ASP A 42 -8.29 12.00 -10.11
N PHE A 43 -7.63 10.96 -9.59
CA PHE A 43 -8.08 10.19 -8.43
C PHE A 43 -6.94 9.46 -7.72
N VAL A 44 -7.25 8.86 -6.57
CA VAL A 44 -6.33 8.05 -5.77
C VAL A 44 -6.87 6.63 -5.61
N ILE A 45 -5.99 5.63 -5.69
CA ILE A 45 -6.25 4.24 -5.31
C ILE A 45 -5.44 3.90 -4.06
N ILE A 46 -6.11 3.34 -3.04
CA ILE A 46 -5.50 2.71 -1.88
C ILE A 46 -5.78 1.20 -1.93
N ALA A 47 -4.79 0.43 -2.40
CA ALA A 47 -4.89 -1.01 -2.63
C ALA A 47 -4.70 -1.83 -1.34
N GLY A 48 -5.42 -1.48 -0.27
CA GLY A 48 -5.45 -2.22 1.00
C GLY A 48 -4.42 -1.77 2.05
N ASP A 49 -4.64 -2.24 3.28
CA ASP A 49 -3.85 -1.94 4.47
C ASP A 49 -3.66 -0.42 4.71
N LEU A 50 -4.74 0.35 4.63
CA LEU A 50 -4.77 1.74 5.09
C LEU A 50 -4.48 1.80 6.60
N PHE A 51 -5.01 0.85 7.36
CA PHE A 51 -4.82 0.73 8.79
C PHE A 51 -4.01 -0.52 9.15
N HIS A 52 -3.21 -0.43 10.20
CA HIS A 52 -2.46 -1.59 10.69
C HIS A 52 -3.35 -2.62 11.41
N LYS A 53 -4.53 -2.19 11.88
CA LYS A 53 -5.52 -3.03 12.59
C LYS A 53 -6.91 -2.70 12.08
N SER A 54 -7.76 -3.72 11.97
CA SER A 54 -9.17 -3.59 11.57
C SER A 54 -10.03 -2.74 12.52
N ILE A 55 -9.58 -2.55 13.75
CA ILE A 55 -10.19 -1.63 14.73
C ILE A 55 -9.10 -0.65 15.18
N PRO A 56 -8.92 0.47 14.46
CA PRO A 56 -7.94 1.48 14.83
C PRO A 56 -8.39 2.26 16.08
N ASN A 57 -7.42 2.81 16.81
CA ASN A 57 -7.72 3.66 17.97
C ASN A 57 -8.22 5.06 17.51
N PRO A 58 -8.82 5.87 18.40
CA PRO A 58 -9.37 7.18 18.03
C PRO A 58 -8.34 8.16 17.43
N ARG A 59 -7.08 8.12 17.88
CA ARG A 59 -6.01 8.96 17.32
C ARG A 59 -5.73 8.56 15.87
N THR A 60 -5.55 7.27 15.61
CA THR A 60 -5.32 6.74 14.26
C THR A 60 -6.48 7.08 13.32
N LEU A 61 -7.73 6.98 13.79
CA LEU A 61 -8.89 7.37 12.99
C LEU A 61 -8.91 8.88 12.70
N LYS A 62 -8.60 9.72 13.69
CA LYS A 62 -8.47 11.17 13.50
C LYS A 62 -7.41 11.48 12.43
N ASP A 63 -6.25 10.86 12.51
CA ASP A 63 -5.15 11.08 11.56
C ASP A 63 -5.56 10.65 10.13
N ALA A 64 -6.26 9.52 9.99
CA ALA A 64 -6.79 9.08 8.69
C ALA A 64 -7.77 10.09 8.10
N ILE A 65 -8.73 10.58 8.91
CA ILE A 65 -9.70 11.59 8.48
C ILE A 65 -9.00 12.88 8.04
N GLU A 66 -8.02 13.36 8.81
CA GLU A 66 -7.25 14.56 8.46
C GLU A 66 -6.51 14.43 7.14
N VAL A 67 -5.89 13.28 6.86
CA VAL A 67 -5.16 13.09 5.59
C VAL A 67 -6.12 12.89 4.43
N LEU A 68 -7.19 12.11 4.58
CA LEU A 68 -8.18 11.90 3.51
C LEU A 68 -8.95 13.19 3.18
N ASN A 69 -9.14 14.08 4.15
CA ASN A 69 -9.70 15.41 3.90
C ASN A 69 -8.87 16.23 2.91
N ILE A 70 -7.55 16.03 2.85
CA ILE A 70 -6.69 16.74 1.88
C ILE A 70 -7.15 16.42 0.44
N PHE A 71 -7.44 15.16 0.15
CA PHE A 71 -7.94 14.75 -1.17
C PHE A 71 -9.33 15.32 -1.43
N ARG A 72 -10.25 15.20 -0.45
CA ARG A 72 -11.61 15.72 -0.56
C ARG A 72 -11.65 17.24 -0.79
N GLU A 73 -10.82 18.00 -0.09
CA GLU A 73 -10.73 19.48 -0.24
C GLU A 73 -10.17 19.92 -1.59
N ASN A 74 -9.54 19.01 -2.34
CA ASN A 74 -9.04 19.23 -3.69
C ASN A 74 -9.88 18.48 -4.76
N ASP A 75 -11.07 18.01 -4.39
CA ASP A 75 -12.00 17.28 -5.29
C ASP A 75 -11.40 16.00 -5.91
N ILE A 76 -10.47 15.34 -5.20
CA ILE A 76 -9.83 14.10 -5.66
C ILE A 76 -10.50 12.89 -4.98
N PRO A 77 -11.29 12.07 -5.71
CA PRO A 77 -11.91 10.88 -5.14
C PRO A 77 -10.86 9.81 -4.81
N VAL A 78 -11.08 9.12 -3.68
CA VAL A 78 -10.21 8.05 -3.19
C VAL A 78 -10.95 6.72 -3.28
N PHE A 79 -10.48 5.81 -4.12
CA PHE A 79 -10.99 4.44 -4.19
C PHE A 79 -10.13 3.52 -3.34
N ALA A 80 -10.77 2.66 -2.54
CA ALA A 80 -10.03 1.80 -1.64
C ALA A 80 -10.64 0.40 -1.50
N ILE A 81 -9.76 -0.59 -1.29
CA ILE A 81 -10.12 -1.93 -0.84
C ILE A 81 -9.51 -2.19 0.55
N GLU A 82 -10.04 -3.16 1.27
CA GLU A 82 -9.49 -3.60 2.56
C GLU A 82 -8.34 -4.61 2.32
N GLY A 83 -7.25 -4.49 3.06
CA GLY A 83 -6.13 -5.45 3.00
C GLY A 83 -6.28 -6.57 4.03
N ASN A 84 -5.21 -7.33 4.32
CA ASN A 84 -5.31 -8.40 5.32
C ASN A 84 -5.30 -7.90 6.76
N HIS A 85 -4.73 -6.72 7.04
CA HIS A 85 -4.63 -6.17 8.40
C HIS A 85 -5.92 -5.47 8.85
N ASP A 86 -6.60 -4.80 7.93
CA ASP A 86 -7.71 -3.91 8.27
C ASP A 86 -9.09 -4.39 7.82
N LYS A 87 -9.17 -5.53 7.13
CA LYS A 87 -10.45 -6.14 6.80
C LYS A 87 -11.21 -6.59 8.05
N SER A 88 -12.51 -6.29 8.09
CA SER A 88 -13.37 -6.68 9.21
C SER A 88 -13.93 -8.09 9.03
N ILE A 89 -13.99 -8.89 10.09
CA ILE A 89 -14.75 -10.16 10.09
C ILE A 89 -16.26 -9.88 10.02
N ARG A 90 -16.67 -8.67 10.43
CA ARG A 90 -18.04 -8.21 10.39
C ARG A 90 -18.35 -7.59 9.03
N ASP A 91 -19.64 -7.38 8.79
CA ASP A 91 -20.16 -6.78 7.56
C ASP A 91 -19.72 -5.32 7.37
N ILE A 92 -19.50 -4.60 8.47
CA ILE A 92 -19.07 -3.20 8.47
C ILE A 92 -17.65 -3.12 9.02
N SER A 93 -16.82 -2.32 8.36
CA SER A 93 -15.45 -2.00 8.74
C SER A 93 -15.25 -0.50 8.90
N ILE A 94 -14.05 -0.11 9.28
CA ILE A 94 -13.69 1.31 9.38
C ILE A 94 -13.77 2.03 8.03
N TYR A 95 -13.54 1.33 6.91
CA TYR A 95 -13.66 1.88 5.57
C TYR A 95 -15.07 2.37 5.28
N HIS A 96 -16.09 1.64 5.73
CA HIS A 96 -17.49 2.02 5.58
C HIS A 96 -17.86 3.26 6.40
N LEU A 97 -17.21 3.46 7.55
CA LEU A 97 -17.33 4.69 8.32
C LEU A 97 -16.74 5.87 7.53
N LEU A 98 -15.53 5.71 6.99
CA LEU A 98 -14.87 6.75 6.18
C LEU A 98 -15.66 7.06 4.90
N GLU A 99 -16.25 6.05 4.27
CA GLU A 99 -17.17 6.21 3.13
C GLU A 99 -18.40 7.03 3.50
N SER A 100 -19.01 6.80 4.67
CA SER A 100 -20.15 7.61 5.15
C SER A 100 -19.82 9.08 5.43
N LEU A 101 -18.52 9.42 5.50
CA LEU A 101 -18.01 10.78 5.63
C LEU A 101 -17.55 11.37 4.28
N ASN A 102 -17.79 10.66 3.17
CA ASN A 102 -17.33 11.00 1.82
C ASN A 102 -15.82 11.22 1.74
N LEU A 103 -15.04 10.38 2.44
CA LEU A 103 -13.58 10.44 2.45
C LEU A 103 -12.92 9.43 1.52
N LEU A 104 -13.64 8.37 1.18
CA LEU A 104 -13.23 7.34 0.23
C LEU A 104 -14.46 6.57 -0.28
N TYR A 105 -14.26 5.78 -1.32
CA TYR A 105 -15.24 4.88 -1.92
C TYR A 105 -14.74 3.44 -1.80
N VAL A 106 -15.55 2.57 -1.17
CA VAL A 106 -15.13 1.19 -0.87
C VAL A 106 -15.54 0.27 -2.01
N LEU A 107 -14.55 -0.33 -2.66
CA LEU A 107 -14.72 -1.28 -3.75
C LEU A 107 -14.91 -2.71 -3.24
N GLY A 108 -15.57 -3.54 -4.06
CA GLY A 108 -15.67 -4.98 -3.85
C GLY A 108 -17.05 -5.49 -3.48
N LEU A 109 -17.09 -6.75 -3.04
CA LEU A 109 -18.35 -7.44 -2.76
C LEU A 109 -19.00 -6.94 -1.47
N ARG A 110 -20.25 -6.47 -1.60
CA ARG A 110 -21.03 -5.89 -0.51
C ARG A 110 -22.46 -6.45 -0.51
N ARG A 111 -23.09 -6.48 0.65
CA ARG A 111 -24.50 -6.92 0.79
C ARG A 111 -25.51 -5.88 0.32
N LYS A 112 -25.12 -4.60 0.41
CA LYS A 112 -25.97 -3.47 0.04
C LYS A 112 -25.50 -2.89 -1.28
N ARG A 113 -26.47 -2.52 -2.12
CA ARG A 113 -26.23 -1.72 -3.32
C ARG A 113 -25.72 -0.34 -2.94
N VAL A 114 -24.74 0.16 -3.67
CA VAL A 114 -24.18 1.51 -3.56
C VAL A 114 -24.12 2.14 -4.94
N GLU A 115 -24.64 3.36 -5.03
CA GLU A 115 -24.65 4.18 -6.24
C GLU A 115 -24.29 5.61 -5.81
N THR A 116 -23.22 6.15 -6.38
CA THR A 116 -22.76 7.52 -6.14
C THR A 116 -22.28 8.11 -7.47
N GLU A 117 -21.75 9.33 -7.46
CA GLU A 117 -21.13 9.92 -8.65
C GLU A 117 -19.91 9.13 -9.15
N TYR A 118 -19.19 8.44 -8.25
CA TYR A 118 -17.96 7.69 -8.58
C TYR A 118 -18.11 6.18 -8.41
N THR A 119 -19.29 5.66 -8.06
CA THR A 119 -19.47 4.21 -7.84
C THR A 119 -20.77 3.70 -8.39
N ALA A 120 -20.72 2.50 -8.97
CA ALA A 120 -21.91 1.75 -9.37
C ALA A 120 -21.88 0.33 -8.80
N SER A 121 -23.05 -0.32 -8.76
CA SER A 121 -23.17 -1.70 -8.28
C SER A 121 -23.67 -2.66 -9.36
N ILE A 122 -22.98 -3.79 -9.51
CA ILE A 122 -23.44 -4.93 -10.32
C ILE A 122 -24.00 -5.98 -9.37
N ARG A 123 -25.22 -6.48 -9.63
CA ARG A 123 -25.81 -7.54 -8.79
C ARG A 123 -25.17 -8.89 -9.10
N ILE A 124 -24.64 -9.56 -8.08
CA ILE A 124 -24.01 -10.88 -8.15
C ILE A 124 -24.72 -11.81 -7.15
N GLY A 125 -25.73 -12.55 -7.65
CA GLY A 125 -26.60 -13.37 -6.79
C GLY A 125 -27.34 -12.52 -5.74
N ASP A 126 -27.04 -12.79 -4.46
CA ASP A 126 -27.58 -12.09 -3.29
C ASP A 126 -26.68 -10.95 -2.78
N ALA A 127 -25.60 -10.64 -3.50
CA ALA A 127 -24.66 -9.57 -3.19
C ALA A 127 -24.56 -8.58 -4.36
N TYR A 128 -23.77 -7.52 -4.15
CA TYR A 128 -23.44 -6.51 -5.13
C TYR A 128 -21.93 -6.36 -5.21
N LEU A 129 -21.38 -6.38 -6.42
CA LEU A 129 -20.01 -5.94 -6.68
C LEU A 129 -20.05 -4.42 -6.88
N VAL A 130 -19.49 -3.67 -5.93
CA VAL A 130 -19.35 -2.23 -6.04
C VAL A 130 -18.05 -1.92 -6.77
N LYS A 131 -18.17 -1.19 -7.89
CA LYS A 131 -17.08 -0.75 -8.74
C LYS A 131 -16.95 0.77 -8.71
N GLY A 132 -15.73 1.26 -8.89
CA GLY A 132 -15.43 2.66 -9.09
C GLY A 132 -15.58 3.03 -10.55
N ILE A 133 -15.99 4.26 -10.81
CA ILE A 133 -16.12 4.84 -12.15
C ILE A 133 -15.52 6.24 -12.08
N TYR A 134 -14.61 6.54 -13.00
CA TYR A 134 -14.11 7.88 -13.22
C TYR A 134 -14.00 8.09 -14.73
N ASP A 135 -14.80 9.02 -15.26
CA ASP A 135 -15.07 9.14 -16.70
C ASP A 135 -15.43 7.76 -17.32
N GLU A 136 -14.66 7.30 -18.29
CA GLU A 136 -14.85 6.00 -18.98
C GLU A 136 -14.12 4.83 -18.29
N VAL A 137 -13.35 5.10 -17.24
CA VAL A 137 -12.46 4.11 -16.59
C VAL A 137 -13.19 3.38 -15.47
N GLU A 138 -13.19 2.05 -15.58
CA GLU A 138 -13.77 1.16 -14.59
C GLU A 138 -12.72 0.67 -13.58
N ILE A 139 -12.98 0.89 -12.30
CA ILE A 139 -12.07 0.47 -11.22
C ILE A 139 -12.73 -0.68 -10.46
N LEU A 140 -12.27 -1.90 -10.72
CA LEU A 140 -12.74 -3.08 -10.02
C LEU A 140 -11.73 -3.48 -8.95
N GLY A 141 -12.22 -4.08 -7.88
CA GLY A 141 -11.35 -4.67 -6.89
C GLY A 141 -12.17 -5.43 -5.87
N ASP A 142 -11.48 -6.13 -4.98
CA ASP A 142 -12.09 -6.70 -3.80
C ASP A 142 -11.07 -6.72 -2.67
N ARG A 143 -11.58 -6.71 -1.43
CA ARG A 143 -10.77 -6.88 -0.23
C ARG A 143 -9.87 -8.11 -0.30
N HIS A 144 -8.80 -8.14 0.49
CA HIS A 144 -7.95 -9.33 0.60
C HIS A 144 -8.78 -10.59 0.91
N ARG A 145 -8.59 -11.61 0.08
CA ARG A 145 -9.21 -12.94 0.14
C ARG A 145 -8.16 -14.03 0.32
N THR A 146 -8.52 -15.14 0.97
CA THR A 146 -7.66 -16.33 0.92
C THR A 146 -7.68 -16.94 -0.49
N ARG A 147 -6.69 -17.78 -0.84
CA ARG A 147 -6.64 -18.48 -2.14
C ARG A 147 -7.95 -19.17 -2.52
N TRP A 148 -8.55 -19.92 -1.59
CA TRP A 148 -9.85 -20.58 -1.81
C TRP A 148 -11.01 -19.60 -2.09
N GLN A 149 -10.98 -18.42 -1.48
CA GLN A 149 -11.99 -17.39 -1.76
C GLN A 149 -11.76 -16.74 -3.13
N LEU A 150 -10.50 -16.56 -3.53
CA LEU A 150 -10.14 -15.97 -4.83
C LEU A 150 -10.66 -16.80 -6.01
N GLU A 151 -10.65 -18.12 -5.93
CA GLU A 151 -11.23 -19.01 -6.96
C GLU A 151 -12.70 -18.65 -7.30
N LYS A 152 -13.43 -18.08 -6.34
CA LYS A 152 -14.83 -17.66 -6.51
C LYS A 152 -14.98 -16.19 -6.90
N VAL A 153 -14.05 -15.34 -6.46
CA VAL A 153 -14.12 -13.88 -6.64
C VAL A 153 -13.47 -13.43 -7.95
N LEU A 154 -12.34 -13.99 -8.35
CA LEU A 154 -11.68 -13.56 -9.59
C LEU A 154 -12.58 -13.67 -10.83
N PRO A 155 -13.39 -14.74 -11.01
CA PRO A 155 -14.26 -14.85 -12.18
C PRO A 155 -15.35 -13.77 -12.29
N ILE A 156 -15.66 -13.06 -11.20
CA ILE A 156 -16.66 -11.97 -11.17
C ILE A 156 -16.03 -10.57 -11.33
N LEU A 157 -14.72 -10.42 -11.09
CA LEU A 157 -13.99 -9.15 -11.26
C LEU A 157 -13.64 -8.93 -12.73
N LYS A 158 -14.66 -8.82 -13.58
CA LYS A 158 -14.52 -8.65 -15.02
C LYS A 158 -15.00 -7.25 -15.42
N PRO A 159 -14.10 -6.38 -15.92
CA PRO A 159 -14.51 -5.10 -16.46
C PRO A 159 -15.41 -5.28 -17.68
N GLU A 160 -16.35 -4.35 -17.82
CA GLU A 160 -17.17 -4.14 -19.01
C GLU A 160 -16.58 -3.05 -19.92
N SER A 161 -15.83 -2.10 -19.35
CA SER A 161 -15.13 -1.05 -20.10
C SER A 161 -13.84 -1.53 -20.78
N ASP A 162 -13.47 -0.85 -21.87
CA ASP A 162 -12.18 -1.03 -22.55
C ASP A 162 -11.00 -0.48 -21.73
N GLU A 163 -11.27 0.47 -20.84
CA GLU A 163 -10.32 1.05 -19.90
C GLU A 163 -10.66 0.63 -18.46
N SER A 164 -9.77 -0.14 -17.86
CA SER A 164 -10.03 -0.74 -16.56
C SER A 164 -8.80 -0.89 -15.69
N ILE A 165 -9.02 -0.74 -14.39
CA ILE A 165 -8.03 -0.95 -13.34
C ILE A 165 -8.54 -2.06 -12.43
N LEU A 166 -7.69 -3.08 -12.20
CA LEU A 166 -7.96 -4.11 -11.22
C LEU A 166 -7.13 -3.88 -9.95
N VAL A 167 -7.82 -3.64 -8.83
CA VAL A 167 -7.25 -3.36 -7.52
C VAL A 167 -7.33 -4.61 -6.65
N LEU A 168 -6.19 -5.14 -6.21
CA LEU A 168 -6.12 -6.33 -5.35
C LEU A 168 -5.07 -6.17 -4.26
N HIS A 169 -5.34 -6.72 -3.09
CA HIS A 169 -4.38 -6.80 -2.00
C HIS A 169 -4.00 -8.27 -1.79
N GLN A 170 -3.01 -8.75 -2.57
CA GLN A 170 -2.64 -10.16 -2.72
C GLN A 170 -1.18 -10.29 -3.13
N THR A 171 -0.56 -11.44 -2.87
CA THR A 171 0.76 -11.79 -3.42
C THR A 171 0.63 -12.45 -4.79
N VAL A 172 1.17 -11.81 -5.84
CA VAL A 172 1.29 -12.38 -7.19
C VAL A 172 2.69 -12.94 -7.38
N LYS A 173 2.77 -14.25 -7.64
CA LYS A 173 4.02 -15.04 -7.66
C LYS A 173 5.12 -14.45 -8.56
N GLU A 174 4.78 -14.05 -9.78
CA GLU A 174 5.76 -13.59 -10.77
C GLU A 174 6.27 -12.17 -10.50
N VAL A 175 5.52 -11.40 -9.71
CA VAL A 175 5.83 -10.00 -9.38
C VAL A 175 6.54 -9.89 -8.03
N ALA A 176 6.14 -10.73 -7.08
CA ALA A 176 6.81 -10.84 -5.78
C ALA A 176 8.18 -11.50 -5.95
N ASP A 177 9.21 -10.94 -5.31
CA ASP A 177 10.55 -11.50 -5.37
C ASP A 177 10.58 -12.89 -4.70
N LEU A 178 10.71 -13.93 -5.53
CA LEU A 178 10.71 -15.34 -5.12
C LEU A 178 11.91 -15.70 -4.24
N THR A 179 12.92 -14.84 -4.11
CA THR A 179 14.06 -15.07 -3.22
C THR A 179 13.68 -15.08 -1.74
N LEU A 180 12.48 -14.58 -1.39
CA LEU A 180 12.01 -14.46 -0.01
C LEU A 180 11.30 -15.71 0.54
N ASN A 181 11.19 -16.82 -0.22
CA ASN A 181 10.43 -18.02 0.20
C ASN A 181 9.00 -17.68 0.70
N MET A 182 8.42 -16.59 0.21
CA MET A 182 7.08 -16.17 0.60
C MET A 182 6.03 -17.03 -0.11
N GLY A 183 4.97 -17.37 0.63
CA GLY A 183 3.78 -17.93 0.00
C GLY A 183 3.19 -16.94 -0.99
N PHE A 184 2.58 -17.44 -2.06
CA PHE A 184 1.86 -16.62 -3.04
C PHE A 184 0.38 -16.99 -3.06
N ASP A 185 -0.47 -16.00 -3.28
CA ASP A 185 -1.92 -16.19 -3.36
C ASP A 185 -2.33 -16.58 -4.77
N LEU A 186 -1.72 -15.94 -5.78
CA LEU A 186 -2.09 -16.06 -7.19
C LEU A 186 -0.86 -16.04 -8.11
N THR A 187 -1.06 -16.50 -9.33
CA THR A 187 -0.16 -16.30 -10.47
C THR A 187 -0.76 -15.28 -11.44
N ILE A 188 0.09 -14.68 -12.28
CA ILE A 188 -0.33 -13.69 -13.27
C ILE A 188 -1.41 -14.21 -14.23
N ASN A 189 -1.42 -15.51 -14.52
CA ASN A 189 -2.39 -16.14 -15.43
C ASN A 189 -3.78 -16.32 -14.81
N GLU A 190 -3.90 -16.21 -13.49
CA GLU A 190 -5.18 -16.28 -12.77
C GLU A 190 -5.88 -14.91 -12.71
N LEU A 191 -5.18 -13.82 -13.06
CA LEU A 191 -5.72 -12.47 -13.01
C LEU A 191 -6.75 -12.23 -14.13
N PRO A 192 -7.94 -11.69 -13.80
CA PRO A 192 -8.88 -11.17 -14.80
C PRO A 192 -8.23 -10.07 -15.63
N ARG A 193 -8.63 -9.95 -16.90
CA ARG A 193 -8.09 -8.92 -17.80
C ARG A 193 -8.37 -7.51 -17.27
N ALA A 194 -7.35 -6.67 -17.23
CA ALA A 194 -7.42 -5.23 -17.00
C ALA A 194 -6.31 -4.48 -17.77
N ASN A 195 -6.37 -3.16 -17.85
CA ASN A 195 -5.35 -2.31 -18.48
C ASN A 195 -4.24 -1.91 -17.50
N TYR A 196 -4.50 -2.02 -16.20
CA TYR A 196 -3.51 -1.85 -15.14
C TYR A 196 -3.91 -2.64 -13.88
N TYR A 197 -2.93 -3.25 -13.23
CA TYR A 197 -3.13 -3.96 -11.96
C TYR A 197 -2.51 -3.16 -10.81
N ALA A 198 -3.39 -2.58 -9.98
CA ALA A 198 -3.03 -1.87 -8.76
C ALA A 198 -2.96 -2.85 -7.58
N LEU A 199 -1.77 -3.37 -7.29
CA LEU A 199 -1.56 -4.38 -6.26
C LEU A 199 -1.06 -3.75 -4.94
N GLY A 200 -1.51 -4.28 -3.82
CA GLY A 200 -0.94 -4.06 -2.48
C GLY A 200 -0.60 -5.38 -1.78
N HIS A 201 0.06 -5.32 -0.61
CA HIS A 201 0.51 -6.41 0.28
C HIS A 201 2.03 -6.56 0.34
N ILE A 202 2.74 -6.25 -0.76
CA ILE A 202 4.20 -6.29 -0.81
C ILE A 202 4.76 -4.89 -0.53
N HIS A 203 5.49 -4.77 0.58
CA HIS A 203 5.96 -3.47 1.08
C HIS A 203 7.17 -2.89 0.33
N ILE A 204 7.84 -3.69 -0.49
CA ILE A 204 8.91 -3.24 -1.39
C ILE A 204 8.30 -2.93 -2.75
N GLN A 205 8.55 -1.72 -3.23
CA GLN A 205 8.03 -1.25 -4.50
C GLN A 205 8.52 -2.12 -5.67
N SER A 206 7.61 -2.46 -6.58
CA SER A 206 7.90 -3.24 -7.79
C SER A 206 6.98 -2.80 -8.92
N ILE A 207 7.55 -2.56 -10.10
CA ILE A 207 6.81 -2.30 -11.35
C ILE A 207 7.18 -3.41 -12.32
N TYR A 208 6.22 -4.28 -12.62
CA TYR A 208 6.40 -5.41 -13.54
C TYR A 208 5.52 -5.21 -14.78
N LYS A 209 6.03 -5.55 -15.96
CA LYS A 209 5.30 -5.44 -17.22
C LYS A 209 5.15 -6.81 -17.87
N PHE A 210 3.91 -7.18 -18.20
CA PHE A 210 3.56 -8.44 -18.85
C PHE A 210 2.49 -8.23 -19.91
N ASN A 211 2.73 -8.70 -21.14
CA ASN A 211 1.82 -8.52 -22.28
C ASN A 211 1.30 -7.08 -22.43
N ASP A 212 2.21 -6.11 -22.35
CA ASP A 212 1.93 -4.68 -22.41
C ASP A 212 1.08 -4.07 -21.28
N VAL A 213 0.77 -4.84 -20.25
CA VAL A 213 0.07 -4.38 -19.04
C VAL A 213 1.02 -4.31 -17.85
N PHE A 214 0.85 -3.30 -17.00
CA PHE A 214 1.65 -3.13 -15.80
C PHE A 214 0.97 -3.74 -14.56
N LEU A 215 1.77 -4.46 -13.77
CA LEU A 215 1.44 -4.97 -12.44
C LEU A 215 2.35 -4.29 -11.45
N THR A 216 1.77 -3.55 -10.52
CA THR A 216 2.57 -2.69 -9.65
C THR A 216 2.24 -2.93 -8.19
N TYR A 217 3.27 -3.05 -7.37
CA TYR A 217 3.19 -2.85 -5.93
C TYR A 217 3.85 -1.50 -5.61
N PRO A 218 3.13 -0.54 -5.00
CA PRO A 218 3.73 0.74 -4.64
C PRO A 218 4.69 0.61 -3.46
N GLY A 219 4.53 -0.44 -2.66
CA GLY A 219 5.19 -0.61 -1.37
C GLY A 219 4.53 0.21 -0.27
N SER A 220 4.99 0.01 0.96
CA SER A 220 4.59 0.84 2.09
C SER A 220 5.29 2.20 2.05
N LEU A 221 4.61 3.25 2.50
CA LEU A 221 5.19 4.61 2.57
C LEU A 221 6.31 4.72 3.61
N GLU A 222 6.13 4.06 4.76
CA GLU A 222 7.10 3.99 5.85
C GLU A 222 7.82 2.62 5.82
N ARG A 223 8.99 2.54 6.44
CA ARG A 223 9.79 1.31 6.48
C ARG A 223 9.16 0.32 7.46
N TYR A 224 8.62 -0.79 6.95
CA TYR A 224 7.84 -1.74 7.75
C TYR A 224 8.72 -2.74 8.52
N ASP A 225 9.89 -3.08 7.99
CA ASP A 225 10.89 -3.86 8.72
C ASP A 225 12.33 -3.57 8.27
N ILE A 226 13.29 -4.25 8.89
CA ILE A 226 14.74 -4.04 8.71
C ILE A 226 15.23 -4.35 7.29
N ARG A 227 14.52 -5.16 6.50
CA ARG A 227 14.84 -5.43 5.09
C ARG A 227 14.60 -4.19 4.23
N GLU A 228 13.75 -3.30 4.70
CA GLU A 228 13.44 -2.02 4.06
C GLU A 228 14.26 -0.89 4.67
N SER A 229 15.45 -1.16 5.20
CA SER A 229 16.33 -0.12 5.75
C SER A 229 16.69 0.93 4.69
N SER A 230 16.90 2.18 5.12
CA SER A 230 17.41 3.25 4.25
C SER A 230 18.89 3.08 3.95
N LYS A 231 19.63 2.42 4.83
CA LYS A 231 21.06 2.12 4.67
C LYS A 231 21.40 0.76 5.26
N PHE A 232 22.34 0.09 4.61
CA PHE A 232 22.96 -1.13 5.07
C PHE A 232 24.44 -0.85 5.34
N ILE A 233 24.88 -1.10 6.57
CA ILE A 233 26.27 -0.91 6.98
C ILE A 233 26.82 -2.23 7.48
N LYS A 234 27.90 -2.71 6.86
CA LYS A 234 28.61 -3.92 7.29
C LYS A 234 29.98 -3.56 7.81
N PHE A 235 30.22 -3.84 9.09
CA PHE A 235 31.50 -3.71 9.77
C PHE A 235 32.22 -5.05 9.76
N GLY A 236 32.95 -5.32 8.68
CA GLY A 236 33.81 -6.50 8.53
C GLY A 236 35.29 -6.16 8.75
N LYS A 237 36.17 -6.76 7.92
CA LYS A 237 37.56 -6.30 7.74
C LYS A 237 37.63 -4.90 7.15
N GLU A 238 36.67 -4.58 6.29
CA GLU A 238 36.43 -3.25 5.73
C GLU A 238 34.99 -2.83 6.05
N ILE A 239 34.76 -1.51 6.12
CA ILE A 239 33.42 -0.95 6.30
C ILE A 239 32.78 -0.81 4.92
N SER A 240 31.65 -1.48 4.72
CA SER A 240 30.81 -1.32 3.51
C SER A 240 29.54 -0.57 3.88
N ILE A 241 29.22 0.48 3.12
CA ILE A 241 27.99 1.26 3.27
C ILE A 241 27.25 1.21 1.94
N GLN A 242 25.98 0.82 1.98
CA GLN A 242 25.12 0.72 0.81
C GLN A 242 23.81 1.46 1.08
N ASP A 243 23.35 2.21 0.09
CA ASP A 243 22.00 2.77 0.12
C ASP A 243 20.97 1.64 0.07
N GLY A 244 19.91 1.81 0.84
CA GLY A 244 18.85 0.83 0.97
C GLY A 244 17.62 1.19 0.13
N VAL A 245 16.47 0.75 0.61
CA VAL A 245 15.22 0.82 -0.14
C VAL A 245 14.70 2.26 -0.17
N ARG A 246 14.31 2.78 -1.35
CA ARG A 246 13.58 4.05 -1.44
C ARG A 246 12.09 3.81 -1.22
N LYS A 247 11.42 4.75 -0.56
CA LYS A 247 9.97 4.67 -0.30
C LYS A 247 9.21 5.76 -1.03
N GLY A 248 7.95 5.50 -1.32
CA GLY A 248 7.18 6.28 -2.26
C GLY A 248 5.82 5.69 -2.52
N PHE A 249 5.13 6.33 -3.45
CA PHE A 249 3.92 5.83 -4.09
C PHE A 249 4.16 5.80 -5.60
N ILE A 250 3.16 5.35 -6.35
CA ILE A 250 3.22 5.30 -7.81
C ILE A 250 2.25 6.32 -8.37
N ILE A 251 2.71 7.10 -9.34
CA ILE A 251 1.81 7.82 -10.24
C ILE A 251 1.66 6.99 -11.50
N VAL A 252 0.45 6.96 -12.04
CA VAL A 252 0.14 6.27 -13.29
C VAL A 252 -0.50 7.28 -14.22
N GLU A 253 0.13 7.51 -15.36
CA GLU A 253 -0.37 8.42 -16.41
C GLU A 253 -0.61 7.59 -17.67
N ASP A 254 -1.87 7.53 -18.11
CA ASP A 254 -2.33 6.71 -19.25
C ASP A 254 -1.83 5.26 -19.15
N PHE A 255 -2.08 4.64 -17.99
CA PHE A 255 -1.65 3.28 -17.62
C PHE A 255 -0.14 3.04 -17.58
N LYS A 256 0.69 4.09 -17.62
CA LYS A 256 2.15 3.99 -17.48
C LYS A 256 2.58 4.42 -16.08
N PRO A 257 3.04 3.49 -15.22
CA PRO A 257 3.46 3.81 -13.87
C PRO A 257 4.87 4.40 -13.83
N TYR A 258 5.07 5.36 -12.93
CA TYR A 258 6.38 5.82 -12.51
C TYR A 258 6.42 6.12 -11.00
N PRO A 259 7.54 5.87 -10.33
CA PRO A 259 7.63 6.04 -8.89
C PRO A 259 7.82 7.49 -8.49
N VAL A 260 7.10 7.90 -7.45
CA VAL A 260 7.28 9.19 -6.78
C VAL A 260 7.72 8.95 -5.34
N PHE A 261 8.92 9.40 -5.02
CA PHE A 261 9.54 9.11 -3.74
C PHE A 261 9.16 10.13 -2.67
N VAL A 262 9.03 9.63 -1.44
CA VAL A 262 8.88 10.41 -0.21
C VAL A 262 10.01 10.04 0.76
N LYS A 263 10.23 10.87 1.78
CA LYS A 263 11.29 10.66 2.77
C LYS A 263 10.68 10.19 4.10
N PRO A 264 10.55 8.86 4.32
CA PRO A 264 10.18 8.32 5.63
C PRO A 264 11.33 8.51 6.62
N ARG A 265 11.11 8.09 7.87
CA ARG A 265 12.19 8.03 8.86
C ARG A 265 13.31 7.10 8.38
N ASP A 266 14.55 7.46 8.71
CA ASP A 266 15.70 6.60 8.44
C ASP A 266 15.69 5.38 9.37
N LEU A 267 15.95 4.19 8.79
CA LEU A 267 16.14 2.93 9.50
C LEU A 267 17.45 2.35 9.00
N ILE A 268 18.42 2.17 9.88
CA ILE A 268 19.77 1.73 9.49
C ILE A 268 19.99 0.31 9.97
N ARG A 269 20.24 -0.61 9.04
CA ARG A 269 20.66 -1.96 9.38
C ARG A 269 22.18 -2.00 9.50
N VAL A 270 22.67 -2.39 10.67
CA VAL A 270 24.09 -2.59 10.93
C VAL A 270 24.37 -4.08 11.13
N GLU A 271 25.34 -4.60 10.39
CA GLU A 271 25.89 -5.95 10.56
C GLU A 271 27.33 -5.83 11.06
N ILE A 272 27.64 -6.45 12.20
CA ILE A 272 28.95 -6.38 12.84
C ILE A 272 29.57 -7.79 12.86
N GLU A 273 30.70 -7.95 12.18
CA GLU A 273 31.56 -9.11 12.31
C GLU A 273 32.69 -8.75 13.29
N ALA A 274 32.85 -9.52 14.36
CA ALA A 274 33.88 -9.27 15.39
C ALA A 274 34.39 -10.60 15.95
N GLU A 275 35.67 -10.64 16.31
CA GLU A 275 36.31 -11.82 16.90
C GLU A 275 36.04 -11.93 18.41
N ASN A 276 35.73 -10.81 19.07
CA ASN A 276 35.45 -10.75 20.50
C ASN A 276 34.50 -9.58 20.85
N GLY A 277 34.04 -9.54 22.11
CA GLY A 277 33.08 -8.54 22.59
C GLY A 277 33.59 -7.10 22.56
N ASP A 278 34.88 -6.88 22.84
CA ASP A 278 35.47 -5.53 22.86
C ASP A 278 35.54 -4.95 21.44
N GLU A 279 35.87 -5.79 20.45
CA GLU A 279 35.82 -5.41 19.04
C GLU A 279 34.39 -5.13 18.58
N ALA A 280 33.42 -5.96 19.00
CA ALA A 280 32.01 -5.76 18.67
C ALA A 280 31.48 -4.44 19.22
N GLU A 281 31.78 -4.11 20.48
CA GLU A 281 31.40 -2.84 21.12
C GLU A 281 32.05 -1.65 20.40
N SER A 282 33.35 -1.74 20.07
CA SER A 282 34.04 -0.68 19.33
C SER A 282 33.40 -0.41 17.97
N LYS A 283 33.08 -1.48 17.22
CA LYS A 283 32.41 -1.38 15.90
C LYS A 283 30.99 -0.84 16.04
N PHE A 284 30.26 -1.21 17.10
CA PHE A 284 28.93 -0.68 17.38
C PHE A 284 28.98 0.83 17.66
N GLN A 285 29.90 1.30 18.51
CA GLN A 285 30.08 2.74 18.77
C GLN A 285 30.47 3.53 17.50
N GLN A 286 31.19 2.91 16.57
CA GLN A 286 31.46 3.50 15.26
C GLN A 286 30.19 3.56 14.40
N ALA A 287 29.38 2.50 14.40
CA ALA A 287 28.10 2.45 13.68
C ALA A 287 27.13 3.54 14.15
N MET A 288 27.08 3.82 15.46
CA MET A 288 26.26 4.88 16.04
C MET A 288 26.53 6.26 15.41
N LYS A 289 27.74 6.53 14.92
CA LYS A 289 28.09 7.80 14.25
C LYS A 289 27.38 7.99 12.91
N TYR A 290 26.84 6.92 12.32
CA TYR A 290 26.06 6.98 11.08
C TYR A 290 24.56 7.20 11.34
N SER A 291 24.14 7.11 12.60
CA SER A 291 22.79 7.46 13.04
C SER A 291 22.69 8.94 13.42
N ASN A 292 21.51 9.52 13.26
CA ASN A 292 21.15 10.83 13.83
C ASN A 292 19.94 10.65 14.77
N GLU A 293 19.51 11.72 15.44
CA GLU A 293 18.36 11.69 16.36
C GLU A 293 17.04 11.26 15.68
N GLU A 294 16.97 11.31 14.35
CA GLU A 294 15.82 10.83 13.59
C GLU A 294 15.92 9.34 13.22
N CYS A 295 17.07 8.67 13.35
CA CYS A 295 17.23 7.28 12.94
C CYS A 295 16.63 6.29 13.95
N VAL A 296 15.99 5.25 13.43
CA VAL A 296 15.75 4.01 14.17
C VAL A 296 16.94 3.09 13.89
N LEU A 297 17.57 2.58 14.95
CA LEU A 297 18.66 1.60 14.89
C LEU A 297 18.13 0.21 15.23
#